data_AF-A0A7J7C5I0-F1
#
_entry.id   AF-A0A7J7C5I0-F1
#
_cell.length_a   1.000
_cell.length_b   1.000
_cell.length_c   1.000
_cell.angle_alpha   90.00
_cell.angle_beta   90.00
_cell.angle_gamma   90.00
#
_symmetry.space_group_name_H-M   'P 1'
#
loop_
_entity.id
_entity.type
_entity.pdbx_description
1 polymer ?
#
loop_
_entity_poly.entity_id
_entity_poly.type
_entity_poly.pdbx_seq_one_letter_code
_entity_poly.pdbx_strand_id
1 'polypeptide(L)'
;MRSNEGDEEQGRVRSASFNVSQETSEEELSEEETSEEETYVKPVAILSKKIFIVLLVIEVSLLDPLFFYVPVINDQRKCVHIDQKLGTAVSVLRSLIDFFYAIYIIAQVHKYYFVDHSTTDKDEDQYTKLGIFLFLTDFLAVLPLPQVVLLIIPTMRGSKFLNAMCLLRSVVLCQFVPRFFRTYLFITSGTFGDPAEARVKFSPFLYMLGLEVIGAFWYFLSIERLMKCYNKACENIVGCVNSFYCKDNVGDHTSLNDSCRKTEFFNFGIFEDALKSHVMEITDFPKKFFTVSGGVCKILVALVKTLKPAPIPGKTYLQFPRASVACFCF
;
A
#
# COMPACT_ATOMS: atom_id res chain seq x y z
N MET A 1 31.06 -48.74 56.83
CA MET A 1 30.87 -49.84 55.86
C MET A 1 30.71 -51.16 56.61
N ARG A 2 29.47 -51.58 56.88
CA ARG A 2 28.99 -52.98 57.02
C ARG A 2 27.47 -52.96 57.31
N SER A 3 26.72 -53.66 56.45
CA SER A 3 25.56 -54.56 56.69
C SER A 3 24.53 -54.24 57.78
N ASN A 4 23.23 -54.15 57.42
CA ASN A 4 22.17 -55.18 57.58
C ASN A 4 21.34 -54.92 58.87
N GLU A 5 20.05 -55.22 59.05
CA GLU A 5 18.95 -55.80 58.27
C GLU A 5 17.72 -55.90 59.21
N GLY A 6 16.51 -55.95 58.63
CA GLY A 6 15.26 -56.41 59.25
C GLY A 6 14.34 -55.35 59.87
N ASP A 7 13.02 -55.50 59.92
CA ASP A 7 12.02 -56.34 59.22
C ASP A 7 10.63 -55.92 59.78
N GLU A 8 9.56 -56.49 59.21
CA GLU A 8 8.13 -56.55 59.65
C GLU A 8 7.19 -55.39 59.24
N GLU A 9 6.27 -55.60 58.28
CA GLU A 9 4.90 -56.23 58.38
C GLU A 9 3.89 -55.35 59.15
N GLN A 10 2.60 -55.17 58.82
CA GLN A 10 1.68 -55.69 57.81
C GLN A 10 0.34 -54.91 57.92
N GLY A 11 -0.47 -54.86 56.85
CA GLY A 11 -1.88 -54.45 56.91
C GLY A 11 -2.50 -54.19 55.51
N ARG A 12 -2.86 -55.22 54.72
CA ARG A 12 -4.24 -55.78 54.51
C ARG A 12 -5.26 -54.74 53.96
N VAL A 13 -6.03 -54.91 52.88
CA VAL A 13 -6.68 -56.08 52.24
C VAL A 13 -7.07 -55.77 50.76
N ARG A 14 -6.87 -56.78 49.87
CA ARG A 14 -7.65 -57.28 48.68
C ARG A 14 -9.08 -56.74 48.43
N SER A 15 -9.76 -56.82 47.27
CA SER A 15 -9.68 -57.50 45.95
C SER A 15 -10.87 -56.98 45.08
N ALA A 16 -10.69 -56.68 43.78
CA ALA A 16 -11.08 -57.47 42.59
C ALA A 16 -12.52 -57.32 41.99
N SER A 17 -12.57 -56.96 40.70
CA SER A 17 -13.33 -57.59 39.59
C SER A 17 -14.32 -56.71 38.77
N PHE A 18 -13.87 -56.43 37.53
CA PHE A 18 -14.53 -56.55 36.20
C PHE A 18 -16.06 -56.76 36.08
N ASN A 19 -16.70 -56.00 35.16
CA ASN A 19 -17.57 -56.57 34.12
C ASN A 19 -17.90 -55.63 32.95
N VAL A 20 -17.86 -56.21 31.75
CA VAL A 20 -18.33 -55.71 30.45
C VAL A 20 -19.81 -56.07 30.28
N SER A 21 -20.64 -55.16 29.76
CA SER A 21 -21.85 -55.47 28.96
C SER A 21 -22.28 -54.20 28.19
N GLN A 22 -22.54 -54.40 26.91
CA GLN A 22 -22.85 -53.42 25.87
C GLN A 22 -24.33 -53.58 25.48
N GLU A 23 -25.08 -52.49 25.38
CA GLU A 23 -26.29 -52.36 24.53
C GLU A 23 -26.56 -50.84 24.34
N THR A 24 -26.11 -50.23 23.22
CA THR A 24 -26.91 -49.79 22.04
C THR A 24 -28.15 -48.95 22.42
N SER A 25 -28.42 -47.75 21.91
CA SER A 25 -28.16 -47.17 20.58
C SER A 25 -28.63 -45.70 20.58
N GLU A 26 -27.80 -44.75 20.12
CA GLU A 26 -28.21 -43.44 19.54
C GLU A 26 -27.02 -42.54 19.09
N GLU A 27 -25.77 -42.96 19.32
CA GLU A 27 -24.56 -42.14 19.03
C GLU A 27 -23.93 -42.36 17.63
N GLU A 28 -24.54 -43.13 16.72
CA GLU A 28 -23.92 -43.47 15.42
C GLU A 28 -24.37 -42.58 14.23
N LEU A 29 -25.08 -41.46 14.45
CA LEU A 29 -25.56 -40.58 13.36
C LEU A 29 -25.14 -39.12 13.55
N SER A 30 -23.84 -38.84 13.75
CA SER A 30 -23.30 -37.49 13.48
C SER A 30 -21.78 -37.38 13.33
N GLU A 31 -21.00 -38.44 13.57
CA GLU A 31 -19.53 -38.34 13.55
C GLU A 31 -18.86 -38.68 12.21
N GLU A 32 -19.61 -39.05 11.16
CA GLU A 32 -19.01 -39.41 9.87
C GLU A 32 -18.99 -38.27 8.82
N GLU A 33 -19.73 -37.16 9.02
CA GLU A 33 -19.78 -36.05 8.04
C GLU A 33 -18.76 -34.91 8.29
N THR A 34 -18.06 -34.86 9.42
CA THR A 34 -17.20 -33.72 9.81
C THR A 34 -15.69 -33.88 9.56
N SER A 35 -15.24 -35.00 8.97
CA SER A 35 -13.79 -35.24 8.76
C SER A 35 -13.27 -34.82 7.37
N GLU A 36 -14.10 -34.86 6.32
CA GLU A 36 -13.70 -34.45 4.97
C GLU A 36 -13.84 -32.93 4.74
N GLU A 37 -14.84 -32.28 5.36
CA GLU A 37 -15.07 -30.84 5.22
C GLU A 37 -13.96 -30.01 5.89
N GLU A 38 -13.46 -30.40 7.06
CA GLU A 38 -12.35 -29.69 7.74
C GLU A 38 -11.01 -29.79 7.00
N THR A 39 -10.76 -30.87 6.24
CA THR A 39 -9.48 -31.12 5.57
C THR A 39 -9.39 -30.38 4.23
N TYR A 40 -10.52 -30.14 3.55
CA TYR A 40 -10.60 -29.36 2.32
C TYR A 40 -10.77 -27.84 2.58
N VAL A 41 -11.47 -27.46 3.65
CA VAL A 41 -11.71 -26.05 4.01
C VAL A 41 -10.42 -25.35 4.48
N LYS A 42 -9.52 -26.04 5.19
CA LYS A 42 -8.22 -25.50 5.63
C LYS A 42 -7.30 -25.02 4.47
N PRO A 43 -6.99 -25.84 3.44
CA PRO A 43 -6.15 -25.41 2.31
C PRO A 43 -6.82 -24.33 1.45
N VAL A 44 -8.15 -24.38 1.26
CA VAL A 44 -8.89 -23.34 0.52
C VAL A 44 -8.86 -22.00 1.28
N ALA A 45 -9.00 -22.02 2.62
CA ALA A 45 -8.89 -20.82 3.46
C ALA A 45 -7.46 -20.23 3.51
N ILE A 46 -6.42 -21.06 3.35
CA ILE A 46 -5.03 -20.60 3.26
C ILE A 46 -4.75 -20.00 1.88
N LEU A 47 -5.24 -20.64 0.81
CA LEU A 47 -5.08 -20.14 -0.56
C LEU A 47 -5.82 -18.81 -0.75
N SER A 48 -7.02 -18.68 -0.20
CA SER A 48 -7.79 -17.43 -0.23
C SER A 48 -7.09 -16.30 0.52
N LYS A 49 -6.47 -16.56 1.68
CA LYS A 49 -5.64 -15.58 2.42
C LYS A 49 -4.42 -15.13 1.60
N LYS A 50 -3.70 -16.04 0.95
CA LYS A 50 -2.54 -15.68 0.11
C LYS A 50 -2.94 -14.79 -1.06
N ILE A 51 -4.01 -15.14 -1.78
CA ILE A 51 -4.56 -14.34 -2.87
C ILE A 51 -4.97 -12.95 -2.35
N PHE A 52 -5.63 -12.91 -1.20
CA PHE A 52 -6.05 -11.68 -0.57
C PHE A 52 -4.88 -10.73 -0.25
N ILE A 53 -3.78 -11.26 0.31
CA ILE A 53 -2.59 -10.44 0.58
C ILE A 53 -1.96 -9.91 -0.72
N VAL A 54 -1.92 -10.73 -1.78
CA VAL A 54 -1.43 -10.28 -3.09
C VAL A 54 -2.29 -9.13 -3.62
N LEU A 55 -3.62 -9.22 -3.50
CA LEU A 55 -4.53 -8.14 -3.90
C LEU A 55 -4.29 -6.86 -3.08
N LEU A 56 -4.06 -6.95 -1.77
CA LEU A 56 -3.72 -5.81 -0.92
C LEU A 56 -2.39 -5.16 -1.30
N VAL A 57 -1.38 -5.95 -1.67
CA VAL A 57 -0.09 -5.40 -2.11
C VAL A 57 -0.25 -4.70 -3.46
N ILE A 58 -1.01 -5.28 -4.40
CA ILE A 58 -1.33 -4.64 -5.68
C ILE A 58 -2.10 -3.33 -5.46
N GLU A 59 -3.09 -3.32 -4.56
CA GLU A 59 -3.85 -2.12 -4.20
C GLU A 59 -2.94 -0.98 -3.73
N VAL A 60 -2.14 -1.24 -2.69
CA VAL A 60 -1.24 -0.23 -2.10
C VAL A 60 -0.19 0.26 -3.08
N SER A 61 0.27 -0.60 -3.98
CA SER A 61 1.45 -0.30 -4.78
C SER A 61 1.16 0.16 -6.21
N LEU A 62 0.04 -0.28 -6.78
CA LEU A 62 -0.35 0.08 -8.14
C LEU A 62 -1.48 1.10 -8.15
N LEU A 63 -2.50 0.94 -7.30
CA LEU A 63 -3.68 1.81 -7.38
C LEU A 63 -3.44 3.14 -6.67
N ASP A 64 -2.80 3.13 -5.51
CA ASP A 64 -2.57 4.35 -4.73
C ASP A 64 -1.65 5.35 -5.45
N PRO A 65 -0.52 4.93 -6.06
CA PRO A 65 0.30 5.83 -6.87
C PRO A 65 -0.41 6.33 -8.13
N LEU A 66 -1.37 5.57 -8.67
CA LEU A 66 -2.08 5.95 -9.89
C LEU A 66 -2.87 7.26 -9.78
N PHE A 67 -3.31 7.63 -8.56
CA PHE A 67 -3.94 8.92 -8.28
C PHE A 67 -3.04 10.11 -8.62
N PHE A 68 -1.72 9.95 -8.52
CA PHE A 68 -0.74 10.99 -8.86
C PHE A 68 -0.58 11.21 -10.36
N TYR A 69 -0.95 10.23 -11.20
CA TYR A 69 -0.94 10.37 -12.65
C TYR A 69 -2.23 10.98 -13.21
N VAL A 70 -3.25 11.25 -12.38
CA VAL A 70 -4.53 11.80 -12.83
C VAL A 70 -4.41 13.24 -13.36
N PRO A 71 -3.65 14.16 -12.75
CA PRO A 71 -3.44 15.48 -13.34
C PRO A 71 -2.56 15.39 -14.59
N VAL A 72 -2.94 16.09 -15.65
CA VAL A 72 -2.23 16.13 -16.95
C VAL A 72 -2.17 17.56 -17.45
N ILE A 73 -1.05 17.96 -18.03
CA ILE A 73 -0.88 19.28 -18.65
C ILE A 73 -1.47 19.26 -20.06
N ASN A 74 -2.33 20.23 -20.35
CA ASN A 74 -2.77 20.51 -21.70
C ASN A 74 -1.75 21.46 -22.36
N ASP A 75 -1.01 20.95 -23.34
CA ASP A 75 0.04 21.72 -24.02
C ASP A 75 -0.52 22.92 -24.82
N GLN A 76 -1.74 22.87 -25.32
CA GLN A 76 -2.30 23.98 -26.11
C GLN A 76 -2.72 25.16 -25.23
N ARG A 77 -3.39 24.88 -24.12
CA ARG A 77 -3.96 25.91 -23.22
C ARG A 77 -3.08 26.23 -22.02
N LYS A 78 -1.94 25.55 -21.86
CA LYS A 78 -0.96 25.72 -20.76
C LYS A 78 -1.62 25.68 -19.38
N CYS A 79 -2.49 24.70 -19.20
CA CYS A 79 -3.28 24.51 -17.98
C CYS A 79 -3.26 23.03 -17.58
N VAL A 80 -3.57 22.74 -16.32
CA VAL A 80 -3.78 21.37 -15.87
C VAL A 80 -5.23 20.99 -16.08
N HIS A 81 -5.45 19.77 -16.56
CA HIS A 81 -6.74 19.10 -16.52
C HIS A 81 -6.62 17.79 -15.75
N ILE A 82 -7.77 17.28 -15.31
CA ILE A 82 -7.86 16.00 -14.58
C ILE A 82 -8.30 14.96 -15.61
N ASP A 83 -7.51 13.90 -15.79
CA ASP A 83 -7.91 12.76 -16.58
C ASP A 83 -9.04 12.00 -15.85
N GLN A 84 -10.27 12.32 -16.22
CA GLN A 84 -11.45 11.70 -15.62
C GLN A 84 -11.54 10.21 -15.90
N LYS A 85 -10.99 9.72 -17.03
CA LYS A 85 -11.04 8.29 -17.36
C LYS A 85 -10.16 7.51 -16.41
N LEU A 86 -8.90 7.94 -16.26
CA LEU A 86 -7.96 7.33 -15.32
C LEU A 86 -8.44 7.46 -13.88
N GLY A 87 -8.87 8.67 -13.47
CA GLY A 87 -9.36 8.92 -12.12
C GLY A 87 -10.58 8.07 -11.76
N THR A 88 -11.54 7.92 -12.68
CA THR A 88 -12.73 7.07 -12.47
C THR A 88 -12.35 5.60 -12.41
N ALA A 89 -11.52 5.11 -13.35
CA ALA A 89 -11.11 3.71 -13.38
C ALA A 89 -10.41 3.29 -12.08
N VAL A 90 -9.46 4.10 -11.61
CA VAL A 90 -8.74 3.87 -10.35
C VAL A 90 -9.68 3.94 -9.16
N SER A 91 -10.59 4.92 -9.13
CA SER A 91 -11.56 5.06 -8.03
C SER A 91 -12.50 3.85 -7.94
N VAL A 92 -13.02 3.37 -9.07
CA VAL A 92 -13.89 2.19 -9.14
C VAL A 92 -13.15 0.94 -8.66
N LEU A 93 -11.95 0.69 -9.20
CA LEU A 93 -11.16 -0.48 -8.82
C LEU A 93 -10.79 -0.43 -7.34
N ARG A 94 -10.47 0.76 -6.82
CA ARG A 94 -10.18 0.98 -5.40
C ARG A 94 -11.39 0.67 -4.52
N SER A 95 -12.57 1.18 -4.88
CA SER A 95 -13.82 0.94 -4.15
C SER A 95 -14.23 -0.53 -4.14
N LEU A 96 -13.99 -1.26 -5.23
CA LEU A 96 -14.26 -2.71 -5.29
C LEU A 96 -13.40 -3.47 -4.27
N ILE A 97 -12.10 -3.19 -4.20
CA ILE A 97 -11.20 -3.88 -3.26
C ILE A 97 -11.51 -3.49 -1.81
N ASP A 98 -11.77 -2.20 -1.54
CA ASP A 98 -12.20 -1.73 -0.21
C ASP A 98 -13.50 -2.40 0.25
N PHE A 99 -14.45 -2.62 -0.65
CA PHE A 99 -15.72 -3.28 -0.33
C PHE A 99 -15.51 -4.72 0.12
N PHE A 100 -14.71 -5.51 -0.62
CA PHE A 100 -14.38 -6.87 -0.22
C PHE A 100 -13.64 -6.91 1.12
N TYR A 101 -12.74 -5.95 1.36
CA TYR A 101 -12.03 -5.88 2.63
C TYR A 101 -12.90 -5.43 3.80
N ALA A 102 -13.84 -4.50 3.58
CA ALA A 102 -14.82 -4.11 4.59
C ALA A 102 -15.66 -5.32 5.04
N ILE A 103 -16.10 -6.16 4.09
CA ILE A 103 -16.79 -7.42 4.40
C ILE A 103 -15.89 -8.33 5.25
N TYR A 104 -14.62 -8.47 4.89
CA TYR A 104 -13.65 -9.26 5.66
C TYR A 104 -13.51 -8.76 7.10
N ILE A 105 -13.37 -7.44 7.31
CA ILE A 105 -13.29 -6.86 8.66
C ILE A 105 -14.58 -7.12 9.44
N ILE A 106 -15.75 -6.90 8.83
CA ILE A 106 -17.04 -7.11 9.48
C ILE A 106 -17.19 -8.56 9.94
N ALA A 107 -16.82 -9.53 9.09
CA ALA A 107 -16.85 -10.95 9.44
C ALA A 107 -15.92 -11.29 10.61
N GLN A 108 -14.71 -10.69 10.63
CA GLN A 108 -13.75 -10.89 11.73
C GLN A 108 -14.24 -10.30 13.04
N VAL A 109 -14.84 -9.10 13.01
CA VAL A 109 -15.45 -8.47 14.20
C VAL A 109 -16.62 -9.31 14.72
N HIS A 110 -17.46 -9.82 13.82
CA HIS A 110 -18.59 -10.69 14.22
C HIS A 110 -18.10 -11.98 14.88
N LYS A 111 -17.05 -12.60 14.34
CA LYS A 111 -16.42 -13.78 14.94
C LYS A 111 -15.82 -13.48 16.32
N TYR A 112 -15.11 -12.36 16.46
CA TYR A 112 -14.53 -11.94 17.74
C TYR A 112 -15.62 -11.71 18.79
N TYR A 113 -16.67 -10.96 18.45
CA TYR A 113 -17.76 -10.65 19.37
C TYR A 113 -18.54 -11.90 19.84
N PHE A 114 -18.72 -12.90 18.97
CA PHE A 114 -19.39 -14.16 19.34
C PHE A 114 -18.52 -15.08 20.19
N VAL A 115 -17.19 -15.10 19.99
CA VAL A 115 -16.26 -15.91 20.78
C VAL A 115 -16.07 -15.34 22.18
N ASP A 116 -16.00 -14.01 22.32
CA ASP A 116 -15.73 -13.34 23.61
C ASP A 116 -16.87 -13.49 24.63
N HIS A 117 -18.12 -13.66 24.19
CA HIS A 117 -19.25 -13.94 25.10
C HIS A 117 -19.17 -15.32 25.79
N SER A 118 -18.24 -16.19 25.38
CA SER A 118 -18.11 -17.55 25.92
C SER A 118 -16.97 -17.74 26.93
N THR A 119 -16.05 -16.78 27.06
CA THR A 119 -14.87 -16.90 27.93
C THR A 119 -14.69 -15.64 28.77
N THR A 120 -15.27 -15.66 29.96
CA THR A 120 -14.91 -14.76 31.06
C THR A 120 -13.50 -15.08 31.54
N ASP A 121 -12.47 -14.44 31.00
CA ASP A 121 -11.24 -14.29 31.77
C ASP A 121 -10.50 -12.98 31.49
N LYS A 122 -9.95 -12.42 32.56
CA LYS A 122 -9.51 -11.03 32.70
C LYS A 122 -8.00 -10.91 32.47
N ASP A 123 -7.60 -10.52 31.26
CA ASP A 123 -6.28 -9.94 30.99
C ASP A 123 -6.46 -8.65 30.16
N GLU A 124 -6.95 -7.60 30.84
CA GLU A 124 -7.86 -6.61 30.24
C GLU A 124 -7.26 -5.33 29.64
N ASP A 125 -5.96 -5.00 29.82
CA ASP A 125 -5.50 -3.63 29.47
C ASP A 125 -4.52 -3.55 28.27
N GLN A 126 -3.58 -4.50 28.13
CA GLN A 126 -2.58 -4.44 27.06
C GLN A 126 -3.09 -5.03 25.73
N TYR A 127 -3.83 -6.13 25.77
CA TYR A 127 -4.38 -6.79 24.59
C TYR A 127 -5.51 -5.96 23.95
N THR A 128 -6.32 -5.29 24.77
CA THR A 128 -7.42 -4.42 24.35
C THR A 128 -6.93 -3.20 23.57
N LYS A 129 -5.84 -2.56 24.04
CA LYS A 129 -5.27 -1.37 23.38
C LYS A 129 -4.64 -1.69 22.01
N LEU A 130 -3.98 -2.85 21.90
CA LEU A 130 -3.43 -3.32 20.63
C LEU A 130 -4.55 -3.69 19.64
N GLY A 131 -5.62 -4.36 20.11
CA GLY A 131 -6.80 -4.67 19.30
C GLY A 131 -7.50 -3.43 18.75
N ILE A 132 -7.71 -2.40 19.59
CA ILE A 132 -8.31 -1.13 19.17
C ILE A 132 -7.42 -0.41 18.14
N PHE A 133 -6.10 -0.41 18.33
CA PHE A 133 -5.19 0.23 17.38
C PHE A 133 -5.20 -0.47 16.01
N LEU A 134 -5.23 -1.80 15.98
CA LEU A 134 -5.34 -2.57 14.76
C LEU A 134 -6.67 -2.30 14.05
N PHE A 135 -7.77 -2.30 14.80
CA PHE A 135 -9.09 -1.97 14.27
C PHE A 135 -9.16 -0.55 13.70
N LEU A 136 -8.60 0.44 14.41
CA LEU A 136 -8.55 1.82 13.93
C LEU A 136 -7.70 1.94 12.66
N THR A 137 -6.59 1.21 12.58
CA THR A 137 -5.74 1.20 11.39
C THR A 137 -6.44 0.58 10.20
N ASP A 138 -7.16 -0.52 10.41
CA ASP A 138 -7.97 -1.19 9.39
C ASP A 138 -9.11 -0.29 8.92
N PHE A 139 -9.82 0.37 9.84
CA PHE A 139 -10.84 1.36 9.53
C PHE A 139 -10.28 2.52 8.73
N LEU A 140 -9.18 3.13 9.21
CA LEU A 140 -8.49 4.23 8.53
C LEU A 140 -8.07 3.83 7.11
N ALA A 141 -7.55 2.62 6.91
CA ALA A 141 -7.10 2.13 5.61
C ALA A 141 -8.22 2.00 4.57
N VAL A 142 -9.46 1.71 4.99
CA VAL A 142 -10.63 1.49 4.12
C VAL A 142 -11.27 2.80 3.63
N LEU A 143 -11.00 3.95 4.28
CA LEU A 143 -11.66 5.19 3.87
C LEU A 143 -11.34 5.58 2.42
N PRO A 144 -12.36 5.95 1.62
CA PRO A 144 -12.18 6.36 0.23
C PRO A 144 -11.77 7.84 0.11
N LEU A 145 -10.81 8.30 0.91
CA LEU A 145 -10.45 9.72 0.95
C LEU A 145 -9.92 10.26 -0.40
N PRO A 146 -8.98 9.58 -1.11
CA PRO A 146 -8.53 10.05 -2.42
C PRO A 146 -9.65 10.17 -3.45
N GLN A 147 -10.62 9.24 -3.43
CA GLN A 147 -11.77 9.24 -4.33
C GLN A 147 -12.67 10.46 -4.09
N VAL A 148 -12.95 10.78 -2.82
CA VAL A 148 -13.75 11.96 -2.44
C VAL A 148 -13.07 13.24 -2.93
N VAL A 149 -11.75 13.35 -2.78
CA VAL A 149 -11.00 14.52 -3.24
C VAL A 149 -11.05 14.65 -4.76
N LEU A 150 -10.87 13.56 -5.51
CA LEU A 150 -10.98 13.57 -6.97
C LEU A 150 -12.36 14.00 -7.47
N LEU A 151 -13.45 13.68 -6.74
CA LEU A 151 -14.79 14.14 -7.08
C LEU A 151 -14.98 15.64 -6.83
N ILE A 152 -14.31 16.18 -5.82
CA ILE A 152 -14.41 17.60 -5.43
C ILE A 152 -13.54 18.50 -6.33
N ILE A 153 -12.34 18.05 -6.75
CA ILE A 153 -11.40 18.86 -7.53
C ILE A 153 -12.04 19.55 -8.76
N PRO A 154 -12.84 18.88 -9.62
CA PRO A 154 -13.45 19.50 -10.80
C PRO A 154 -14.47 20.61 -10.51
N THR A 155 -14.86 20.77 -9.24
CA THR A 155 -15.75 21.85 -8.78
C THR A 155 -14.98 23.08 -8.29
N MET A 156 -13.69 22.92 -8.00
CA MET A 156 -12.80 24.00 -7.55
C MET A 156 -12.31 24.83 -8.75
N ARG A 157 -12.13 26.13 -8.53
CA ARG A 157 -11.66 27.10 -9.55
C ARG A 157 -10.58 28.01 -8.98
N GLY A 158 -9.72 28.55 -9.85
CA GLY A 158 -8.66 29.49 -9.45
C GLY A 158 -7.69 28.92 -8.42
N SER A 159 -7.28 29.75 -7.45
CA SER A 159 -6.36 29.35 -6.37
C SER A 159 -6.86 28.18 -5.51
N LYS A 160 -8.19 27.95 -5.46
CA LYS A 160 -8.76 26.78 -4.76
C LYS A 160 -8.36 25.46 -5.41
N PHE A 161 -8.12 25.44 -6.73
CA PHE A 161 -7.67 24.25 -7.44
C PHE A 161 -6.25 23.84 -7.02
N LEU A 162 -5.34 24.81 -6.85
CA LEU A 162 -3.99 24.56 -6.34
C LEU A 162 -4.03 23.97 -4.92
N ASN A 163 -4.89 24.52 -4.06
CA ASN A 163 -5.11 23.96 -2.72
C ASN A 163 -5.68 22.55 -2.78
N ALA A 164 -6.58 22.27 -3.72
CA ALA A 164 -7.16 20.94 -3.92
C ALA A 164 -6.13 19.91 -4.41
N MET A 165 -5.17 20.32 -5.25
CA MET A 165 -4.03 19.48 -5.64
C MET A 165 -3.11 19.18 -4.44
N CYS A 166 -2.76 20.19 -3.64
CA CYS A 166 -2.01 20.00 -2.41
C CYS A 166 -2.75 19.05 -1.46
N LEU A 167 -4.07 19.19 -1.35
CA LEU A 167 -4.92 18.35 -0.53
C LEU A 167 -4.97 16.91 -1.06
N LEU A 168 -5.07 16.70 -2.38
CA LEU A 168 -4.98 15.37 -3.00
C LEU A 168 -3.66 14.69 -2.61
N ARG A 169 -2.55 15.42 -2.71
CA ARG A 169 -1.25 14.88 -2.30
C ARG A 169 -1.21 14.46 -0.84
N SER A 170 -1.64 15.35 0.05
CA SER A 170 -1.65 15.06 1.48
C SER A 170 -2.57 13.89 1.81
N VAL A 171 -3.77 13.84 1.22
CA VAL A 171 -4.73 12.77 1.46
C VAL A 171 -4.21 11.43 0.96
N VAL A 172 -3.66 11.35 -0.25
CA VAL A 172 -3.07 10.10 -0.77
C VAL A 172 -1.92 9.63 0.13
N LEU A 173 -1.05 10.53 0.58
CA LEU A 173 0.03 10.21 1.52
C LEU A 173 -0.47 9.74 2.89
N CYS A 174 -1.41 10.47 3.49
CA CYS A 174 -1.99 10.13 4.78
C CYS A 174 -2.70 8.78 4.73
N GLN A 175 -3.34 8.44 3.60
CA GLN A 175 -4.04 7.19 3.39
C GLN A 175 -3.07 6.02 3.10
N PHE A 176 -1.94 6.31 2.45
CA PHE A 176 -0.92 5.31 2.16
C PHE A 176 -0.28 4.72 3.43
N VAL A 177 -0.07 5.52 4.48
CA VAL A 177 0.55 5.08 5.74
C VAL A 177 -0.21 3.93 6.44
N PRO A 178 -1.51 4.06 6.80
CA PRO A 178 -2.24 2.99 7.45
C PRO A 178 -2.36 1.75 6.55
N ARG A 179 -2.51 1.94 5.22
CA ARG A 179 -2.58 0.82 4.27
C ARG A 179 -1.27 0.06 4.16
N PHE A 180 -0.14 0.77 4.09
CA PHE A 180 1.18 0.17 4.09
C PHE A 180 1.41 -0.62 5.38
N PHE A 181 1.08 -0.04 6.54
CA PHE A 181 1.20 -0.72 7.83
C PHE A 181 0.35 -1.99 7.90
N ARG A 182 -0.92 -1.91 7.47
CA ARG A 182 -1.83 -3.06 7.35
C ARG A 182 -1.22 -4.17 6.47
N THR A 183 -0.81 -3.82 5.26
CA THR A 183 -0.23 -4.79 4.31
C THR A 183 1.06 -5.41 4.86
N TYR A 184 1.90 -4.62 5.52
CA TYR A 184 3.11 -5.10 6.19
C TYR A 184 2.76 -6.13 7.27
N LEU A 185 1.78 -5.83 8.14
CA LEU A 185 1.35 -6.75 9.19
C LEU A 185 0.87 -8.10 8.62
N PHE A 186 0.04 -8.07 7.59
CA PHE A 186 -0.45 -9.28 6.90
C PHE A 186 0.66 -10.11 6.25
N ILE A 187 1.70 -9.48 5.73
CA ILE A 187 2.87 -10.21 5.21
C ILE A 187 3.64 -10.86 6.37
N THR A 188 3.81 -10.15 7.48
CA THR A 188 4.58 -10.63 8.64
C THR A 188 3.85 -11.67 9.49
N SER A 189 2.53 -11.82 9.36
CA SER A 189 1.73 -12.81 10.10
C SER A 189 1.92 -14.27 9.63
N GLY A 190 3.04 -14.59 8.96
CA GLY A 190 3.45 -15.96 8.66
C GLY A 190 2.69 -16.66 7.52
N THR A 191 1.89 -15.94 6.73
CA THR A 191 1.04 -16.55 5.68
C THR A 191 1.85 -17.11 4.48
N PHE A 192 3.10 -16.68 4.31
CA PHE A 192 3.98 -17.11 3.21
C PHE A 192 5.09 -18.08 3.61
N GLY A 193 4.94 -18.80 4.74
CA GLY A 193 5.96 -19.70 5.27
C GLY A 193 6.98 -18.95 6.13
N ASP A 194 8.20 -19.46 6.22
CA ASP A 194 9.23 -18.87 7.09
C ASP A 194 9.48 -17.40 6.73
N PRO A 195 9.47 -16.48 7.71
CA PRO A 195 9.66 -15.04 7.46
C PRO A 195 11.03 -14.72 6.85
N ALA A 196 12.02 -15.60 7.00
CA ALA A 196 13.31 -15.51 6.34
C ALA A 196 13.22 -15.81 4.83
N GLU A 197 12.45 -16.81 4.42
CA GLU A 197 12.29 -17.20 3.02
C GLU A 197 11.37 -16.23 2.26
N ALA A 198 10.28 -15.78 2.90
CA ALA A 198 9.41 -14.76 2.37
C ALA A 198 10.18 -13.45 2.09
N ARG A 199 11.10 -13.06 2.97
CA ARG A 199 11.91 -11.84 2.78
C ARG A 199 12.76 -11.91 1.52
N VAL A 200 13.37 -13.07 1.23
CA VAL A 200 14.20 -13.24 0.02
C VAL A 200 13.35 -13.23 -1.25
N LYS A 201 12.18 -13.87 -1.24
CA LYS A 201 11.30 -13.95 -2.42
C LYS A 201 10.54 -12.65 -2.71
N PHE A 202 10.08 -11.94 -1.68
CA PHE A 202 9.31 -10.70 -1.85
C PHE A 202 10.15 -9.43 -1.91
N SER A 203 11.42 -9.45 -1.47
CA SER A 203 12.30 -8.27 -1.51
C SER A 203 12.43 -7.62 -2.90
N PRO A 204 12.61 -8.37 -4.01
CA PRO A 204 12.66 -7.77 -5.35
C PRO A 204 11.34 -7.10 -5.74
N PHE A 205 10.22 -7.73 -5.41
CA PHE A 205 8.89 -7.20 -5.70
C PHE A 205 8.65 -5.89 -4.96
N LEU A 206 8.93 -5.85 -3.65
CA LEU A 206 8.82 -4.64 -2.84
C LEU A 206 9.69 -3.48 -3.36
N TYR A 207 10.86 -3.79 -3.93
CA TYR A 207 11.72 -2.78 -4.54
C TYR A 207 11.08 -2.14 -5.78
N MET A 208 10.51 -2.96 -6.67
CA MET A 208 9.79 -2.46 -7.86
C MET A 208 8.60 -1.57 -7.48
N LEU A 209 7.88 -1.96 -6.43
CA LEU A 209 6.76 -1.19 -5.92
C LEU A 209 7.21 0.15 -5.33
N GLY A 210 8.34 0.16 -4.61
CA GLY A 210 8.93 1.39 -4.10
C GLY A 210 9.35 2.35 -5.22
N LEU A 211 9.91 1.84 -6.31
CA LEU A 211 10.26 2.66 -7.48
C LEU A 211 9.03 3.28 -8.14
N GLU A 212 7.93 2.54 -8.23
CA GLU A 212 6.68 3.06 -8.79
C GLU A 212 6.10 4.19 -7.95
N VAL A 213 6.06 4.01 -6.63
CA VAL A 213 5.63 5.06 -5.69
C VAL A 213 6.50 6.31 -5.87
N ILE A 214 7.83 6.14 -5.87
CA ILE A 214 8.78 7.24 -6.08
C ILE A 214 8.53 7.93 -7.44
N GLY A 215 8.24 7.16 -8.49
CA GLY A 215 7.96 7.70 -9.81
C GLY A 215 6.68 8.49 -9.90
N ALA A 216 5.61 8.01 -9.30
CA ALA A 216 4.36 8.72 -9.21
C ALA A 216 4.50 10.04 -8.43
N PHE A 217 5.25 10.04 -7.32
CA PHE A 217 5.60 11.27 -6.59
C PHE A 217 6.43 12.22 -7.45
N TRP A 218 7.44 11.71 -8.14
CA TRP A 218 8.29 12.53 -9.01
C TRP A 218 7.46 13.18 -10.13
N TYR A 219 6.54 12.43 -10.74
CA TYR A 219 5.62 12.94 -11.75
C TYR A 219 4.71 14.04 -11.19
N PHE A 220 4.02 13.80 -10.09
CA PHE A 220 3.09 14.78 -9.52
C PHE A 220 3.81 16.06 -9.05
N LEU A 221 4.98 15.92 -8.43
CA LEU A 221 5.80 17.06 -8.03
C LEU A 221 6.34 17.84 -9.23
N SER A 222 6.59 17.19 -10.38
CA SER A 222 6.96 17.90 -11.60
C SER A 222 5.84 18.84 -12.08
N ILE A 223 4.58 18.40 -12.01
CA ILE A 223 3.41 19.23 -12.30
C ILE A 223 3.30 20.37 -11.29
N GLU A 224 3.36 20.10 -9.99
CA GLU A 224 3.31 21.17 -8.98
C GLU A 224 4.43 22.21 -9.18
N ARG A 225 5.62 21.78 -9.58
CA ARG A 225 6.75 22.67 -9.89
C ARG A 225 6.49 23.52 -11.12
N LEU A 226 5.93 22.93 -12.18
CA LEU A 226 5.50 23.67 -13.36
C LEU A 226 4.44 24.72 -13.01
N MET A 227 3.47 24.36 -12.16
CA MET A 227 2.41 25.26 -11.71
C MET A 227 2.96 26.44 -10.89
N LYS A 228 3.97 26.21 -10.05
CA LYS A 228 4.68 27.30 -9.36
C LYS A 228 5.40 28.22 -10.33
N CYS A 229 5.96 27.68 -11.42
CA CYS A 229 6.55 28.49 -12.47
C CYS A 229 5.48 29.34 -13.18
N TYR A 230 4.34 28.76 -13.52
CA TYR A 230 3.21 29.50 -14.12
C TYR A 230 2.71 30.62 -13.20
N ASN A 231 2.51 30.36 -11.90
CA ASN A 231 2.18 31.41 -10.93
C ASN A 231 3.20 32.56 -10.98
N LYS A 232 4.50 32.25 -10.93
CA LYS A 232 5.58 33.24 -10.92
C LYS A 232 5.67 34.04 -12.23
N ALA A 233 5.46 33.38 -13.37
CA ALA A 233 5.45 34.06 -14.66
C ALA A 233 4.21 34.96 -14.80
N CYS A 234 3.07 34.56 -14.24
CA CYS A 234 1.82 35.32 -14.24
C CYS A 234 1.92 36.62 -13.45
N GLU A 235 2.69 36.65 -12.34
CA GLU A 235 2.96 37.89 -11.58
C GLU A 235 3.63 39.00 -12.43
N ASN A 236 4.36 38.62 -13.48
CA ASN A 236 5.04 39.57 -14.36
C ASN A 236 4.18 40.02 -15.55
N ILE A 237 2.99 39.44 -15.75
CA ILE A 237 2.12 39.71 -16.90
C ILE A 237 0.90 40.51 -16.43
N VAL A 238 0.74 41.72 -16.96
CA VAL A 238 -0.41 42.59 -16.66
C VAL A 238 -1.71 41.91 -17.10
N GLY A 239 -2.65 41.74 -16.18
CA GLY A 239 -3.96 41.13 -16.43
C GLY A 239 -3.99 39.60 -16.39
N CYS A 240 -2.89 38.94 -16.00
CA CYS A 240 -2.88 37.50 -15.82
C CYS A 240 -3.67 37.08 -14.56
N VAL A 241 -4.58 36.13 -14.72
CA VAL A 241 -5.35 35.56 -13.60
C VAL A 241 -4.67 34.26 -13.17
N ASN A 242 -4.45 34.13 -11.87
CA ASN A 242 -3.79 32.99 -11.23
C ASN A 242 -4.72 31.73 -11.18
N SER A 243 -5.28 31.36 -12.34
CA SER A 243 -6.00 30.12 -12.53
C SER A 243 -5.42 29.36 -13.71
N PHE A 244 -4.94 28.16 -13.43
CA PHE A 244 -4.31 27.28 -14.42
C PHE A 244 -5.09 25.97 -14.57
N TYR A 245 -6.38 25.98 -14.23
CA TYR A 245 -7.27 24.83 -14.44
C TYR A 245 -8.00 24.98 -15.78
N CYS A 246 -7.89 23.98 -16.67
CA CYS A 246 -8.40 24.09 -18.05
C CYS A 246 -9.92 24.30 -18.19
N LYS A 247 -10.69 24.09 -17.11
CA LYS A 247 -12.13 24.32 -17.07
C LYS A 247 -12.48 25.79 -16.83
N ASP A 248 -11.53 26.57 -16.35
CA ASP A 248 -11.73 28.00 -16.15
C ASP A 248 -11.58 28.71 -17.51
N ASN A 249 -12.54 29.58 -17.85
CA ASN A 249 -12.53 30.39 -19.09
C ASN A 249 -11.57 31.58 -18.99
N VAL A 250 -10.37 31.32 -18.48
CA VAL A 250 -9.32 32.33 -18.31
C VAL A 250 -8.47 32.30 -19.58
N GLY A 251 -8.15 33.49 -20.10
CA GLY A 251 -7.62 33.72 -21.44
C GLY A 251 -6.32 32.99 -21.80
N ASP A 252 -5.83 33.25 -23.01
CA ASP A 252 -4.72 32.50 -23.60
C ASP A 252 -3.42 32.61 -22.78
N HIS A 253 -3.04 31.49 -22.16
CA HIS A 253 -1.84 31.35 -21.33
C HIS A 253 -0.58 30.96 -22.14
N THR A 254 -0.65 31.00 -23.48
CA THR A 254 0.46 30.62 -24.38
C THR A 254 1.79 31.29 -24.03
N SER A 255 1.78 32.56 -23.60
CA SER A 255 3.00 33.32 -23.26
C SER A 255 3.74 32.83 -22.01
N LEU A 256 3.08 32.10 -21.10
CA LEU A 256 3.67 31.63 -19.84
C LEU A 256 4.67 30.49 -20.05
N ASN A 257 4.45 29.66 -21.07
CA ASN A 257 5.29 28.50 -21.32
C ASN A 257 6.66 28.88 -21.87
N ASP A 258 6.74 29.92 -22.71
CA ASP A 258 8.02 30.38 -23.26
C ASP A 258 8.96 30.90 -22.16
N SER A 259 8.42 31.47 -21.09
CA SER A 259 9.19 31.84 -19.90
C SER A 259 9.58 30.62 -19.08
N CYS A 260 8.65 29.70 -18.80
CA CYS A 260 8.92 28.54 -17.94
C CYS A 260 9.75 27.44 -18.59
N ARG A 261 9.85 27.41 -19.92
CA ARG A 261 10.68 26.45 -20.65
C ARG A 261 12.13 26.89 -20.77
N LYS A 262 12.41 28.18 -20.58
CA LYS A 262 13.76 28.73 -20.46
C LYS A 262 14.26 28.46 -19.05
N THR A 263 15.24 27.57 -18.92
CA THR A 263 15.87 27.17 -17.64
C THR A 263 16.44 28.33 -16.84
N GLU A 264 16.76 29.45 -17.50
CA GLU A 264 17.25 30.68 -16.89
C GLU A 264 16.20 31.40 -16.01
N PHE A 265 14.90 31.20 -16.28
CA PHE A 265 13.82 31.88 -15.54
C PHE A 265 13.42 31.14 -14.26
N PHE A 266 13.45 29.81 -14.29
CA PHE A 266 13.01 28.96 -13.18
C PHE A 266 13.83 27.68 -13.09
N ASN A 267 14.35 27.39 -11.90
CA ASN A 267 15.13 26.18 -11.65
C ASN A 267 14.21 24.99 -11.35
N PHE A 268 14.16 24.03 -12.26
CA PHE A 268 13.39 22.79 -12.12
C PHE A 268 14.14 21.67 -11.40
N GLY A 269 15.46 21.78 -11.25
CA GLY A 269 16.30 20.78 -10.60
C GLY A 269 16.06 19.36 -11.14
N ILE A 270 15.75 18.42 -10.25
CA ILE A 270 15.50 17.01 -10.59
C ILE A 270 14.28 16.78 -11.51
N PHE A 271 13.47 17.80 -11.80
CA PHE A 271 12.30 17.72 -12.67
C PHE A 271 12.56 18.28 -14.08
N GLU A 272 13.77 18.77 -14.37
CA GLU A 272 14.11 19.31 -15.69
C GLU A 272 13.92 18.26 -16.80
N ASP A 273 14.26 17.01 -16.53
CA ASP A 273 14.04 15.90 -17.45
C ASP A 273 12.56 15.64 -17.74
N ALA A 274 11.66 15.88 -16.77
CA ALA A 274 10.22 15.76 -16.96
C ALA A 274 9.71 16.81 -17.97
N LEU A 275 10.27 18.02 -17.91
CA LEU A 275 9.92 19.11 -18.82
C LEU A 275 10.44 18.84 -20.23
N LYS A 276 11.68 18.37 -20.38
CA LYS A 276 12.28 18.06 -21.70
C LYS A 276 11.63 16.86 -22.38
N SER A 277 11.21 15.86 -21.60
CA SER A 277 10.56 14.65 -22.12
C SER A 277 9.08 14.81 -22.44
N HIS A 278 8.46 15.96 -22.12
CA HIS A 278 7.03 16.20 -22.28
C HIS A 278 6.14 15.18 -21.56
N VAL A 279 6.66 14.53 -20.51
CA VAL A 279 5.94 13.43 -19.82
C VAL A 279 4.63 13.89 -19.19
N MET A 280 4.54 15.16 -18.79
CA MET A 280 3.36 15.77 -18.19
C MET A 280 2.19 15.96 -19.17
N GLU A 281 2.46 15.94 -20.48
CA GLU A 281 1.49 16.17 -21.56
C GLU A 281 0.94 14.86 -22.14
N ILE A 282 1.57 13.72 -21.82
CA ILE A 282 1.16 12.40 -22.32
C ILE A 282 -0.15 11.97 -21.64
N THR A 283 -1.19 11.76 -22.45
CA THR A 283 -2.48 11.21 -22.01
C THR A 283 -2.49 9.68 -21.99
N ASP A 284 -1.71 9.03 -22.85
CA ASP A 284 -1.63 7.58 -22.92
C ASP A 284 -0.91 7.01 -21.68
N PHE A 285 -1.69 6.43 -20.76
CA PHE A 285 -1.17 5.93 -19.48
C PHE A 285 0.00 4.95 -19.62
N PRO A 286 -0.02 3.92 -20.49
CA PRO A 286 1.11 2.99 -20.58
C PRO A 286 2.41 3.68 -21.01
N LYS A 287 2.33 4.56 -22.02
CA LYS A 287 3.49 5.33 -22.49
C LYS A 287 4.01 6.27 -21.40
N LYS A 288 3.10 6.92 -20.69
CA LYS A 288 3.39 7.79 -19.56
C LYS A 288 4.13 7.03 -18.45
N PHE A 289 3.60 5.87 -18.06
CA PHE A 289 4.18 4.99 -17.05
C PHE A 289 5.63 4.66 -17.38
N PHE A 290 5.91 4.08 -18.56
CA PHE A 290 7.28 3.73 -18.95
C PHE A 290 8.23 4.94 -19.03
N THR A 291 7.73 6.09 -19.47
CA THR A 291 8.53 7.32 -19.54
C THR A 291 8.92 7.82 -18.15
N VAL A 292 7.99 7.77 -17.19
CA VAL A 292 8.25 8.15 -15.79
C VAL A 292 9.22 7.17 -15.13
N SER A 293 9.00 5.86 -15.28
CA SER A 293 9.92 4.84 -14.75
C SER A 293 11.34 5.04 -15.29
N GLY A 294 11.49 5.34 -16.58
CA GLY A 294 12.78 5.66 -17.19
C GLY A 294 13.44 6.93 -16.62
N GLY A 295 12.66 7.97 -16.34
CA GLY A 295 13.14 9.20 -15.70
C GLY A 295 13.65 8.96 -14.26
N VAL A 296 12.87 8.23 -13.47
CA VAL A 296 13.23 7.87 -12.09
C VAL A 296 14.47 7.00 -12.05
N CYS A 297 14.59 6.05 -12.99
CA CYS A 297 15.79 5.23 -13.11
C CYS A 297 17.05 6.08 -13.32
N LYS A 298 17.02 7.09 -14.20
CA LYS A 298 18.17 7.97 -14.43
C LYS A 298 18.59 8.70 -13.15
N ILE A 299 17.62 9.21 -12.39
CA ILE A 299 17.86 9.89 -11.10
C ILE A 299 18.50 8.92 -10.12
N LEU A 300 17.97 7.71 -10.01
CA LEU A 300 18.48 6.69 -9.10
C LEU A 300 19.90 6.24 -9.46
N VAL A 301 20.18 6.03 -10.74
CA VAL A 301 21.52 5.72 -11.24
C VAL A 301 22.48 6.86 -10.95
N ALA A 302 22.06 8.12 -11.11
CA ALA A 302 22.88 9.27 -10.76
C ALA A 302 23.18 9.31 -9.25
N LEU A 303 22.17 9.13 -8.39
CA LEU A 303 22.34 9.08 -6.93
C LEU A 303 23.27 7.95 -6.50
N VAL A 304 23.11 6.75 -7.05
CA VAL A 304 23.97 5.60 -6.75
C VAL A 304 25.43 5.82 -7.19
N LYS A 305 25.65 6.58 -8.27
CA LYS A 305 27.00 7.00 -8.69
C LYS A 305 27.62 8.01 -7.72
N THR A 306 26.84 8.86 -7.08
CA THR A 306 27.34 9.84 -6.09
C THR A 306 27.70 9.21 -4.74
N LEU A 307 27.14 8.04 -4.40
CA LEU A 307 27.47 7.31 -3.18
C LEU A 307 28.86 6.68 -3.27
N LYS A 308 29.79 7.14 -2.42
CA LYS A 308 31.07 6.45 -2.18
C LYS A 308 30.80 5.15 -1.43
N PRO A 309 31.42 4.02 -1.80
CA PRO A 309 31.29 2.78 -1.05
C PRO A 309 31.86 2.96 0.37
N ALA A 310 31.07 2.64 1.39
CA ALA A 310 31.56 2.60 2.77
C ALA A 310 32.39 1.33 2.99
N PRO A 311 33.64 1.42 3.47
CA PRO A 311 34.39 0.24 3.87
C PRO A 311 33.81 -0.30 5.18
N ILE A 312 33.07 -1.41 5.13
CA ILE A 312 32.64 -2.15 6.32
C ILE A 312 33.59 -3.33 6.50
N PRO A 313 34.36 -3.42 7.60
CA PRO A 313 35.26 -4.53 7.84
C PRO A 313 34.48 -5.82 8.16
N GLY A 314 34.79 -6.90 7.45
CA GLY A 314 34.49 -8.27 7.90
C GLY A 314 33.17 -8.92 7.48
N LYS A 315 32.41 -8.39 6.51
CA LYS A 315 31.26 -9.12 5.93
C LYS A 315 31.24 -9.07 4.40
N THR A 316 31.07 -10.24 3.80
CA THR A 316 30.83 -10.47 2.37
C THR A 316 29.56 -9.71 1.94
N TYR A 317 29.78 -8.56 1.31
CA TYR A 317 28.91 -7.79 0.42
C TYR A 317 27.39 -7.89 0.63
N LEU A 318 26.80 -6.90 1.30
CA LEU A 318 25.60 -6.25 0.76
C LEU A 318 26.08 -5.16 -0.21
N GLN A 319 26.70 -5.57 -1.32
CA GLN A 319 26.80 -4.67 -2.47
C GLN A 319 25.36 -4.42 -2.88
N PHE A 320 24.84 -3.21 -2.65
CA PHE A 320 23.70 -2.76 -3.46
C PHE A 320 24.20 -2.86 -4.90
N PRO A 321 23.74 -3.84 -5.71
CA PRO A 321 24.43 -4.10 -6.95
C PRO A 321 24.07 -2.92 -7.84
N ARG A 322 25.07 -2.09 -8.18
CA ARG A 322 24.91 -1.06 -9.22
C ARG A 322 24.33 -1.68 -10.51
N ALA A 323 24.56 -2.98 -10.71
CA ALA A 323 23.96 -3.82 -11.75
C ALA A 323 22.48 -4.16 -11.53
N SER A 324 22.00 -4.36 -10.29
CA SER A 324 20.59 -4.70 -10.01
C SER A 324 19.67 -3.50 -10.23
N VAL A 325 20.11 -2.30 -9.85
CA VAL A 325 19.35 -1.07 -10.14
C VAL A 325 19.22 -0.87 -11.66
N ALA A 326 20.26 -1.17 -12.43
CA ALA A 326 20.22 -1.12 -13.90
C ALA A 326 19.36 -2.25 -14.51
N CYS A 327 19.36 -3.46 -13.93
CA CYS A 327 18.53 -4.58 -14.39
C CYS A 327 17.03 -4.38 -14.14
N PHE A 328 16.64 -3.57 -13.14
CA PHE A 328 15.24 -3.24 -12.88
C PHE A 328 14.68 -2.11 -13.75
N CYS A 329 15.51 -1.50 -14.60
CA CYS A 329 15.13 -0.38 -15.46
C CYS A 329 14.79 -0.76 -16.91
N PHE A 330 14.51 -2.04 -17.18
CA PHE A 330 14.17 -2.55 -18.52
C PHE A 330 12.68 -2.83 -18.68
#